data_AF-A0A3N0BHN5-F1
#
_entry.id   AF-A0A3N0BHN5-F1
#
_cell.length_a   1.000
_cell.length_b   1.000
_cell.length_c   1.000
_cell.angle_alpha   90.00
_cell.angle_beta   90.00
_cell.angle_gamma   90.00
#
_symmetry.space_group_name_H-M   'P 1'
#
loop_
_entity.id
_entity.type
_entity.pdbx_description
1 polymer ?
#
loop_
_entity_poly.entity_id
_entity_poly.type
_entity_poly.pdbx_seq_one_letter_code
_entity_poly.pdbx_strand_id
1 'polypeptide(L)'
;MSRLLQHTLRDERGASLVIALVFFLICAIVGSVVITAASVNAKAVQTHKELQQAEFAVGSAAQVVGYQMSAVDLEVVYDASGKPVDARMKSSSLSFAEAFWEENGADVMEAYCGERPYERPIVITPESIGLPPVSGTLTVDPDLTIKVELSLDPEATEKRPYSMMVTMQCVPTYDARGVLKGFSYEHAVVEKTDGAS
;
A
#
# COMPACT_ATOMS: atom_id res chain seq x y z
N MET A 1 -26.14 -49.25 -65.52
CA MET A 1 -25.67 -49.69 -64.19
C MET A 1 -24.68 -48.72 -63.53
N SER A 2 -24.50 -47.48 -64.03
CA SER A 2 -23.59 -46.47 -63.47
C SER A 2 -24.28 -45.40 -62.60
N ARG A 3 -25.59 -45.17 -62.77
CA ARG A 3 -26.34 -44.14 -62.04
C ARG A 3 -26.69 -44.49 -60.59
N LEU A 4 -26.88 -45.77 -60.27
CA LEU A 4 -27.16 -46.22 -58.90
C LEU A 4 -25.92 -46.09 -58.00
N LEU A 5 -24.74 -46.47 -58.50
CA LEU A 5 -23.46 -46.30 -57.80
C LEU A 5 -23.11 -44.82 -57.56
N GLN A 6 -23.44 -43.93 -58.49
CA GLN A 6 -23.20 -42.49 -58.32
C GLN A 6 -24.09 -41.86 -57.23
N HIS A 7 -25.31 -42.36 -57.02
CA HIS A 7 -26.20 -41.83 -55.99
C HIS A 7 -25.77 -42.31 -54.59
N THR A 8 -25.43 -43.59 -54.44
CA THR A 8 -24.95 -44.16 -53.17
C THR A 8 -23.63 -43.55 -52.73
N LEU A 9 -22.67 -43.34 -53.65
CA LEU A 9 -21.40 -42.67 -53.33
C LEU A 9 -21.56 -41.18 -53.01
N ARG A 10 -22.62 -40.52 -53.50
CA ARG A 10 -22.92 -39.11 -53.23
C ARG A 10 -23.66 -38.94 -51.88
N ASP A 11 -24.55 -39.87 -51.53
CA ASP A 11 -25.18 -39.92 -50.20
C ASP A 11 -24.17 -40.26 -49.09
N GLU A 12 -23.25 -41.19 -49.34
CA GLU A 12 -22.27 -41.63 -48.32
C GLU A 12 -21.14 -40.59 -48.11
N ARG A 13 -20.74 -39.89 -49.18
CA ARG A 13 -19.82 -38.74 -49.08
C ARG A 13 -20.48 -37.51 -48.45
N GLY A 14 -21.77 -37.29 -48.69
CA GLY A 14 -22.55 -36.25 -48.02
C GLY A 14 -22.70 -36.52 -46.52
N ALA A 15 -23.01 -37.76 -46.15
CA ALA A 15 -23.12 -38.18 -44.76
C ALA A 15 -21.78 -38.06 -44.00
N SER A 16 -20.66 -38.49 -44.59
CA SER A 16 -19.34 -38.37 -43.97
C SER A 16 -18.90 -36.91 -43.75
N LEU A 17 -19.18 -36.03 -44.71
CA LEU A 17 -18.89 -34.59 -44.57
C LEU A 17 -19.73 -33.94 -43.45
N VAL A 18 -21.01 -34.32 -43.33
CA VAL A 18 -21.90 -33.84 -42.27
C VAL A 18 -21.41 -34.31 -40.89
N ILE A 19 -21.01 -35.58 -40.77
CA ILE A 19 -20.47 -36.13 -39.51
C ILE A 19 -19.20 -35.40 -39.09
N ALA A 20 -18.29 -35.09 -40.04
CA ALA A 20 -17.09 -34.31 -39.75
C ALA A 20 -17.40 -32.87 -39.28
N LEU A 21 -18.37 -32.20 -39.92
CA LEU A 21 -18.80 -30.85 -39.52
C LEU A 21 -19.44 -30.84 -38.13
N VAL A 22 -20.27 -31.83 -37.81
CA VAL A 22 -20.86 -31.97 -36.47
C VAL A 22 -19.78 -32.23 -35.43
N PHE A 23 -18.79 -33.06 -35.73
CA PHE A 23 -17.65 -33.29 -34.84
C PHE A 23 -16.87 -31.98 -34.60
N PHE A 24 -16.55 -31.21 -35.64
CA PHE A 24 -15.91 -29.90 -35.49
C PHE A 24 -16.76 -28.91 -34.69
N LEU A 25 -18.08 -28.91 -34.87
CA LEU A 25 -19.00 -28.05 -34.11
C LEU A 25 -19.00 -28.42 -32.62
N ILE A 26 -19.06 -29.71 -32.29
CA ILE A 26 -18.98 -30.19 -30.90
C ILE A 26 -17.62 -29.81 -30.31
N CYS A 27 -16.52 -30.03 -31.04
CA CYS A 27 -15.19 -29.62 -30.62
C CYS A 27 -15.08 -28.11 -30.40
N ALA A 28 -15.72 -27.29 -31.24
CA ALA A 28 -15.72 -25.84 -31.10
C ALA A 28 -16.52 -25.38 -29.86
N ILE A 29 -17.65 -26.01 -29.57
CA ILE A 29 -18.48 -25.70 -28.38
C ILE A 29 -17.76 -26.14 -27.10
N VAL A 30 -17.20 -27.35 -27.06
CA VAL A 30 -16.45 -27.83 -25.90
C VAL A 30 -15.17 -27.01 -25.71
N GLY A 31 -14.47 -26.71 -26.81
CA GLY A 31 -13.28 -25.88 -26.82
C GLY A 31 -13.52 -24.45 -26.33
N SER A 32 -14.64 -23.83 -26.71
CA SER A 32 -14.98 -22.48 -26.24
C SER A 32 -15.25 -22.45 -24.74
N VAL A 33 -15.96 -23.45 -24.20
CA VAL A 33 -16.21 -23.56 -22.74
C VAL A 33 -14.90 -23.73 -21.96
N VAL A 34 -13.99 -24.58 -22.44
CA VAL A 34 -12.68 -24.78 -21.79
C VAL A 34 -11.84 -23.51 -21.81
N ILE A 35 -11.81 -22.78 -22.94
CA ILE A 35 -11.08 -21.50 -23.04
C ILE A 35 -11.69 -20.47 -22.09
N THR A 36 -13.01 -20.32 -22.06
CA THR A 36 -13.67 -19.37 -21.14
C THR A 36 -13.37 -19.71 -19.68
N ALA A 37 -13.42 -20.99 -19.28
CA ALA A 37 -13.06 -21.42 -17.93
C ALA A 37 -11.57 -21.15 -17.59
N ALA A 38 -10.67 -21.38 -18.55
CA ALA A 38 -9.25 -21.04 -18.39
C ALA A 38 -9.03 -19.53 -18.26
N SER A 39 -9.75 -18.71 -19.04
CA SER A 39 -9.67 -17.25 -18.99
C SER A 39 -10.16 -16.68 -17.65
N VAL A 40 -11.24 -17.20 -17.07
CA VAL A 40 -11.70 -16.72 -15.74
C VAL A 40 -10.71 -17.07 -14.63
N ASN A 41 -10.13 -18.27 -14.67
CA ASN A 41 -9.10 -18.67 -13.71
C ASN A 41 -7.81 -17.87 -13.88
N ALA A 42 -7.38 -17.62 -15.12
CA ALA A 42 -6.22 -16.78 -15.41
C ALA A 42 -6.44 -15.35 -14.91
N LYS A 43 -7.63 -14.78 -15.14
CA LYS A 43 -8.01 -13.45 -14.64
C LYS A 43 -8.03 -13.41 -13.12
N ALA A 44 -8.65 -14.40 -12.47
CA ALA A 44 -8.68 -14.49 -11.02
C ALA A 44 -7.26 -14.57 -10.43
N VAL A 45 -6.39 -15.42 -10.99
CA VAL A 45 -4.99 -15.54 -10.55
C VAL A 45 -4.21 -14.25 -10.75
N GLN A 46 -4.43 -13.54 -11.85
CA GLN A 46 -3.80 -12.24 -12.08
C GLN A 46 -4.24 -11.22 -11.03
N THR A 47 -5.55 -11.08 -10.82
CA THR A 47 -6.09 -10.16 -9.81
C THR A 47 -5.60 -10.52 -8.40
N HIS A 48 -5.52 -11.80 -8.04
CA HIS A 48 -4.97 -12.22 -6.74
C HIS A 48 -3.51 -11.82 -6.56
N LYS A 49 -2.67 -11.92 -7.60
CA LYS A 49 -1.26 -11.49 -7.54
C LYS A 49 -1.15 -9.98 -7.38
N GLU A 50 -1.92 -9.22 -8.15
CA GLU A 50 -1.94 -7.76 -8.09
C GLU A 50 -2.37 -7.29 -6.69
N LEU A 51 -3.42 -7.89 -6.11
CA LEU A 51 -3.89 -7.59 -4.75
C LEU A 51 -2.84 -7.95 -3.68
N GLN A 52 -2.16 -9.10 -3.82
CA GLN A 52 -1.10 -9.50 -2.89
C GLN A 52 0.11 -8.56 -2.96
N GLN A 53 0.49 -8.11 -4.16
CA GLN A 53 1.58 -7.15 -4.33
C GLN A 53 1.23 -5.79 -3.73
N ALA A 54 -0.02 -5.35 -3.89
CA ALA A 54 -0.53 -4.13 -3.28
C ALA A 54 -0.46 -4.20 -1.74
N GLU A 55 -0.97 -5.28 -1.14
CA GLU A 55 -0.94 -5.48 0.31
C GLU A 55 0.49 -5.57 0.84
N PHE A 56 1.37 -6.27 0.13
CA PHE A 56 2.78 -6.38 0.52
C PHE A 56 3.50 -5.04 0.43
N ALA A 57 3.24 -4.23 -0.61
CA ALA A 57 3.84 -2.90 -0.75
C ALA A 57 3.48 -1.98 0.41
N VAL A 58 2.18 -1.86 0.73
CA VAL A 58 1.72 -1.01 1.83
C VAL A 58 2.19 -1.55 3.17
N GLY A 59 2.15 -2.88 3.37
CA GLY A 59 2.65 -3.53 4.58
C GLY A 59 4.12 -3.30 4.86
N SER A 60 4.97 -3.47 3.84
CA SER A 60 6.40 -3.19 3.96
C SER A 60 6.66 -1.70 4.21
N ALA A 61 5.95 -0.80 3.53
CA ALA A 61 6.07 0.64 3.76
C ALA A 61 5.69 1.00 5.22
N ALA A 62 4.59 0.47 5.73
CA ALA A 62 4.13 0.69 7.10
C ALA A 62 5.16 0.22 8.14
N GLN A 63 5.75 -0.96 7.91
CA GLN A 63 6.80 -1.49 8.79
C GLN A 63 8.07 -0.64 8.77
N VAL A 64 8.51 -0.19 7.60
CA VAL A 64 9.70 0.67 7.47
C VAL A 64 9.49 2.00 8.19
N VAL A 65 8.33 2.65 7.99
CA VAL A 65 7.98 3.89 8.71
C VAL A 65 7.97 3.65 10.19
N GLY A 66 7.20 2.66 10.64
CA GLY A 66 7.05 2.37 12.06
C GLY A 66 8.37 2.06 12.73
N TYR A 67 9.23 1.27 12.09
CA TYR A 67 10.54 0.92 12.63
C TYR A 67 11.49 2.13 12.69
N GLN A 68 11.62 2.90 11.60
CA GLN A 68 12.55 4.02 11.55
C GLN A 68 12.11 5.18 12.43
N MET A 69 10.80 5.47 12.47
CA MET A 69 10.24 6.55 13.30
C MET A 69 10.17 6.19 14.78
N SER A 70 9.93 4.91 15.15
CA SER A 70 9.94 4.52 16.57
C SER A 70 11.34 4.46 17.18
N ALA A 71 12.38 4.32 16.35
CA ALA A 71 13.77 4.24 16.79
C ALA A 71 14.43 5.61 17.06
N VAL A 72 13.71 6.72 16.88
CA VAL A 72 14.27 8.06 17.10
C VAL A 72 14.31 8.45 18.57
N ASP A 73 15.34 9.21 18.92
CA ASP A 73 15.42 9.93 20.19
C ASP A 73 15.68 11.41 19.88
N LEU A 74 14.70 12.25 20.20
CA LEU A 74 14.68 13.66 19.82
C LEU A 74 15.02 14.54 21.02
N GLU A 75 15.77 15.61 20.76
CA GLU A 75 16.03 16.71 21.68
C GLU A 75 15.31 17.97 21.21
N VAL A 76 14.65 18.65 22.15
CA VAL A 76 13.93 19.90 21.88
C VAL A 76 14.88 21.08 22.05
N VAL A 77 14.96 21.92 21.03
CA VAL A 77 15.75 23.15 21.02
C VAL A 77 14.85 24.30 21.42
N TYR A 78 15.34 25.12 22.35
CA TYR A 78 14.64 26.29 22.88
C TYR A 78 15.32 27.58 22.46
N ASP A 79 14.51 28.62 22.22
CA ASP A 79 15.02 29.97 22.05
C ASP A 79 15.34 30.65 23.40
N ALA A 80 15.86 31.89 23.34
CA ALA A 80 16.18 32.67 24.53
C ALA A 80 14.96 33.03 25.40
N SER A 81 13.74 32.92 24.86
CA SER A 81 12.48 33.15 25.58
C SER A 81 11.95 31.89 26.29
N GLY A 82 12.56 30.72 26.05
CA GLY A 82 12.11 29.44 26.58
C GLY A 82 10.98 28.82 25.76
N LYS A 83 10.77 29.25 24.51
CA LYS A 83 9.83 28.63 23.57
C LYS A 83 10.55 27.51 22.78
N PRO A 84 9.94 26.32 22.59
CA PRO A 84 10.52 25.30 21.72
C PRO A 84 10.44 25.78 20.26
N VAL A 85 11.57 25.71 19.56
CA VAL A 85 11.72 26.20 18.18
C VAL A 85 12.14 25.12 17.20
N ASP A 86 12.63 23.98 17.68
CA ASP A 86 13.06 22.88 16.83
C ASP A 86 13.10 21.57 17.62
N ALA A 87 13.03 20.43 16.93
CA ALA A 87 13.22 19.10 17.50
C ALA A 87 14.15 18.29 16.59
N ARG A 88 15.29 17.85 17.14
CA ARG A 88 16.36 17.22 16.36
C ARG A 88 16.73 15.87 16.93
N MET A 89 17.14 14.95 16.05
CA MET A 89 17.62 13.64 16.48
C MET A 89 18.95 13.79 17.23
N LYS A 90 19.08 13.11 18.37
CA LYS A 90 20.32 13.10 19.16
C LYS A 90 21.44 12.31 18.48
N SER A 91 21.06 11.33 17.66
CA SER A 91 21.99 10.52 16.86
C SER A 91 21.55 10.51 15.41
N SER A 92 22.47 10.84 14.50
CA SER A 92 22.24 10.73 13.07
C SER A 92 22.33 9.29 12.59
N SER A 93 21.33 8.88 11.81
CA SER A 93 21.25 7.67 10.99
C SER A 93 20.75 8.04 9.59
N LEU A 94 21.27 7.41 8.52
CA LEU A 94 20.78 7.59 7.15
C LEU A 94 19.37 6.98 6.94
N SER A 95 18.39 7.44 7.70
CA SER A 95 17.02 6.95 7.75
C SER A 95 16.04 8.02 7.27
N PHE A 96 14.86 7.60 6.87
CA PHE A 96 13.73 8.48 6.57
C PHE A 96 13.41 9.42 7.74
N ALA A 97 13.57 8.95 8.98
CA ALA A 97 13.26 9.72 10.17
C ALA A 97 14.23 10.88 10.38
N GLU A 98 15.53 10.71 10.09
CA GLU A 98 16.49 11.84 10.14
C GLU A 98 16.11 12.93 9.15
N ALA A 99 15.93 12.55 7.89
CA ALA A 99 15.55 13.51 6.85
C ALA A 99 14.26 14.26 7.21
N PHE A 100 13.27 13.55 7.78
CA PHE A 100 12.03 14.17 8.23
C PHE A 100 12.27 15.18 9.36
N TRP A 101 12.95 14.81 10.44
CA TRP A 101 13.12 15.70 11.60
C TRP A 101 14.12 16.84 11.34
N GLU A 102 15.13 16.65 10.50
CA GLU A 102 16.02 17.74 10.08
C GLU A 102 15.30 18.79 9.24
N GLU A 103 14.39 18.37 8.35
CA GLU A 103 13.67 19.29 7.47
C GLU A 103 12.46 19.93 8.18
N ASN A 104 11.79 19.20 9.08
CA ASN A 104 10.47 19.58 9.59
C ASN A 104 10.41 19.85 11.10
N GLY A 105 11.49 19.62 11.86
CA GLY A 105 11.49 19.74 13.32
C GLY A 105 10.99 21.10 13.82
N ALA A 106 11.39 22.19 13.14
CA ALA A 106 10.95 23.54 13.47
C ALA A 106 9.45 23.76 13.22
N ASP A 107 8.93 23.33 12.08
CA ASP A 107 7.51 23.47 11.73
C ASP A 107 6.62 22.62 12.64
N VAL A 108 7.08 21.42 13.01
CA VAL A 108 6.39 20.56 13.99
C VAL A 108 6.35 21.22 15.35
N MET A 109 7.46 21.83 15.81
CA MET A 109 7.46 22.56 17.09
C MET A 109 6.62 23.85 17.05
N GLU A 110 6.54 24.52 15.90
CA GLU A 110 5.62 25.64 15.71
C GLU A 110 4.16 25.18 15.81
N ALA A 111 3.81 24.07 15.18
CA ALA A 111 2.48 23.47 15.24
C ALA A 111 2.13 23.03 16.68
N TYR A 112 3.07 22.39 17.37
CA TYR A 112 2.98 22.04 18.79
C TYR A 112 2.69 23.26 19.67
N CYS A 113 3.43 24.36 19.50
CA CYS A 113 3.18 25.61 20.23
C CYS A 113 1.81 26.23 19.92
N GLY A 114 1.29 25.99 18.73
CA GLY A 114 -0.01 26.46 18.27
C GLY A 114 -1.17 25.50 18.59
N GLU A 115 -0.92 24.39 19.30
CA GLU A 115 -1.89 23.33 19.60
C GLU A 115 -2.62 22.82 18.35
N ARG A 116 -1.93 22.79 17.20
CA ARG A 116 -2.47 22.32 15.92
C ARG A 116 -1.71 21.09 15.43
N PRO A 117 -2.38 20.16 14.73
CA PRO A 117 -1.67 19.06 14.09
C PRO A 117 -0.77 19.60 12.97
N TYR A 118 0.40 18.99 12.84
CA TYR A 118 1.25 19.15 11.67
C TYR A 118 0.97 18.01 10.69
N GLU A 119 0.70 18.32 9.43
CA GLU A 119 0.40 17.32 8.39
C GLU A 119 1.31 17.50 7.19
N ARG A 120 1.87 16.40 6.69
CA ARG A 120 2.70 16.40 5.48
C ARG A 120 2.44 15.16 4.62
N PRO A 121 2.24 15.32 3.29
CA PRO A 121 2.21 14.19 2.39
C PRO A 121 3.59 13.55 2.28
N ILE A 122 3.64 12.23 2.28
CA ILE A 122 4.85 11.42 2.15
C ILE A 122 4.67 10.38 1.04
N VAL A 123 5.79 10.02 0.42
CA VAL A 123 5.83 8.94 -0.58
C VAL A 123 6.95 7.99 -0.20
N ILE A 124 6.62 6.71 -0.12
CA ILE A 124 7.52 5.64 0.28
C ILE A 124 7.67 4.70 -0.89
N THR A 125 8.90 4.53 -1.33
CA THR A 125 9.24 3.56 -2.36
C THR A 125 9.75 2.30 -1.67
N PRO A 126 9.01 1.18 -1.71
CA PRO A 126 9.49 -0.07 -1.14
C PRO A 126 10.82 -0.49 -1.79
N GLU A 127 11.75 -1.03 -1.01
CA GLU A 127 13.07 -1.47 -1.51
C GLU A 127 12.99 -2.65 -2.52
N SER A 128 11.84 -3.34 -2.56
CA SER A 128 11.59 -4.48 -3.45
C SER A 128 11.28 -4.05 -4.88
N ILE A 129 12.10 -4.50 -5.83
CA ILE A 129 11.94 -4.28 -7.27
C ILE A 129 10.54 -4.71 -7.74
N GLY A 130 9.81 -3.79 -8.37
CA GLY A 130 8.51 -4.06 -9.00
C GLY A 130 7.28 -3.84 -8.12
N LEU A 131 7.44 -3.32 -6.90
CA LEU A 131 6.31 -2.85 -6.10
C LEU A 131 5.95 -1.39 -6.44
N PRO A 132 4.66 -1.02 -6.42
CA PRO A 132 4.25 0.36 -6.61
C PRO A 132 4.71 1.25 -5.44
N PRO A 133 4.97 2.55 -5.67
CA PRO A 133 5.18 3.50 -4.58
C PRO A 133 3.90 3.63 -3.74
N VAL A 134 4.08 3.81 -2.43
CA VAL A 134 3.00 3.99 -1.46
C VAL A 134 2.96 5.45 -1.08
N SER A 135 1.80 6.08 -1.23
CA SER A 135 1.58 7.46 -0.82
C SER A 135 0.94 7.48 0.57
N GLY A 136 1.08 8.58 1.29
CA GLY A 136 0.42 8.71 2.57
C GLY A 136 0.48 10.10 3.16
N THR A 137 -0.18 10.27 4.29
CA THR A 137 -0.15 11.50 5.07
C THR A 137 0.44 11.18 6.44
N LEU A 138 1.51 11.88 6.79
CA LEU A 138 2.08 11.86 8.13
C LEU A 138 1.49 13.03 8.90
N THR A 139 0.89 12.73 10.04
CA THR A 139 0.34 13.70 10.98
C THR A 139 1.08 13.60 12.31
N VAL A 140 1.49 14.74 12.85
CA VAL A 140 1.98 14.87 14.23
C VAL A 140 0.95 15.67 15.01
N ASP A 141 0.27 15.03 15.95
CA ASP A 141 -0.75 15.67 16.79
C ASP A 141 -0.10 16.59 17.84
N PRO A 142 -0.87 17.48 18.51
CA PRO A 142 -0.36 18.33 19.59
C PRO A 142 0.29 17.56 20.75
N ASP A 143 -0.09 16.30 20.97
CA ASP A 143 0.55 15.40 21.95
C ASP A 143 1.87 14.79 21.43
N LEU A 144 2.37 15.28 20.29
CA LEU A 144 3.52 14.76 19.53
C LEU A 144 3.36 13.30 19.10
N THR A 145 2.14 12.76 19.12
CA THR A 145 1.86 11.41 18.61
C THR A 145 1.88 11.44 17.09
N ILE A 146 2.60 10.49 16.48
CA ILE A 146 2.67 10.36 15.03
C ILE A 146 1.58 9.39 14.57
N LYS A 147 0.83 9.80 13.55
CA LYS A 147 -0.08 8.95 12.77
C LYS A 147 0.33 9.01 11.31
N VAL A 148 0.41 7.86 10.65
CA VAL A 148 0.73 7.78 9.23
C VAL A 148 -0.31 6.93 8.54
N GLU A 149 -1.10 7.55 7.68
CA GLU A 149 -2.05 6.86 6.82
C GLU A 149 -1.39 6.57 5.48
N LEU A 150 -1.27 5.30 5.11
CA LEU A 150 -0.61 4.83 3.90
C LEU A 150 -1.63 4.17 2.96
N SER A 151 -1.52 4.50 1.67
CA SER A 151 -2.37 3.97 0.59
C SER A 151 -1.61 3.92 -0.74
N LEU A 152 -2.15 3.20 -1.72
CA LEU A 152 -1.60 3.16 -3.09
C LEU A 152 -2.13 4.27 -3.99
N ASP A 153 -3.09 5.05 -3.51
CA ASP A 153 -3.75 6.10 -4.27
C ASP A 153 -3.50 7.46 -3.61
N PRO A 154 -2.73 8.35 -4.25
CA PRO A 154 -2.35 9.65 -3.69
C PRO A 154 -3.53 10.63 -3.53
N GLU A 155 -4.69 10.37 -4.16
CA GLU A 155 -5.86 11.26 -4.12
C GLU A 155 -7.04 10.67 -3.34
N ALA A 156 -6.90 9.46 -2.78
CA ALA A 156 -8.00 8.77 -2.13
C ALA A 156 -8.48 9.50 -0.88
N THR A 157 -9.69 10.06 -0.97
CA THR A 157 -10.37 10.78 0.13
C THR A 157 -11.24 9.85 1.00
N GLU A 158 -11.28 8.55 0.67
CA GLU A 158 -12.07 7.53 1.37
C GLU A 158 -11.19 6.34 1.77
N LYS A 159 -11.49 5.69 2.90
CA LYS A 159 -10.87 4.43 3.33
C LYS A 159 -11.13 3.34 2.29
N ARG A 160 -10.10 2.97 1.53
CA ARG A 160 -10.16 1.97 0.46
C ARG A 160 -9.43 0.69 0.92
N PRO A 161 -9.69 -0.47 0.28
CA PRO A 161 -9.01 -1.71 0.65
C PRO A 161 -7.49 -1.51 0.62
N TYR A 162 -6.80 -2.09 1.60
CA TYR A 162 -5.34 -2.07 1.76
C TYR A 162 -4.73 -0.76 2.26
N SER A 163 -5.52 0.18 2.79
CA SER A 163 -4.97 1.27 3.60
C SER A 163 -4.42 0.75 4.93
N MET A 164 -3.29 1.30 5.37
CA MET A 164 -2.73 1.02 6.69
C MET A 164 -2.58 2.30 7.49
N MET A 165 -2.85 2.20 8.78
CA MET A 165 -2.61 3.25 9.76
C MET A 165 -1.43 2.81 10.64
N VAL A 166 -0.38 3.62 10.66
CA VAL A 166 0.74 3.45 11.59
C VAL A 166 0.63 4.50 12.67
N THR A 167 0.53 4.09 13.93
CA THR A 167 0.46 5.01 15.07
C THR A 167 1.64 4.79 16.00
N MET A 168 2.26 5.86 16.46
CA MET A 168 3.38 5.84 17.41
C MET A 168 3.10 6.84 18.52
N GLN A 169 2.97 6.34 19.73
CA GLN A 169 2.72 7.16 20.92
C GLN A 169 4.02 7.84 21.37
N CYS A 170 3.93 9.14 21.65
CA CYS A 170 5.06 9.92 22.16
C CYS A 170 5.37 9.55 23.61
N VAL A 171 6.65 9.42 23.92
CA VAL A 171 7.19 9.25 25.27
C VAL A 171 8.02 10.49 25.61
N PRO A 172 7.43 11.51 26.26
CA PRO A 172 8.12 12.75 26.57
C PRO A 172 9.12 12.57 27.72
N THR A 173 10.23 13.29 27.63
CA THR A 173 11.25 13.40 28.68
C THR A 173 11.30 14.83 29.18
N TYR A 174 11.06 15.03 30.48
CA TYR A 174 11.09 16.34 31.11
C TYR A 174 12.36 16.54 31.94
N ASP A 175 12.80 17.79 32.07
CA ASP A 175 13.85 18.18 33.02
C ASP A 175 13.30 18.30 34.46
N ALA A 176 14.18 18.62 35.41
CA ALA A 176 13.80 18.78 36.83
C ALA A 176 12.84 19.96 37.10
N ARG A 177 12.61 20.84 36.10
CA ARG A 177 11.68 21.97 36.17
C ARG A 177 10.34 21.67 35.48
N GLY A 178 10.18 20.47 34.92
CA GLY A 178 8.98 20.07 34.17
C GLY A 178 8.96 20.60 32.74
N VAL A 179 10.08 21.09 32.21
CA VAL A 179 10.19 21.54 30.82
C VAL A 179 10.52 20.35 29.94
N LEU A 180 9.83 20.22 28.80
CA LEU A 180 10.08 19.15 27.83
C LEU A 180 11.54 19.27 27.33
N LYS A 181 12.35 18.24 27.52
CA LYS A 181 13.75 18.24 27.08
C LYS A 181 13.93 17.48 25.77
N GLY A 182 13.12 16.46 25.57
CA GLY A 182 13.21 15.55 24.45
C GLY A 182 12.03 14.60 24.45
N PHE A 183 11.91 13.79 23.41
CA PHE A 183 10.88 12.78 23.32
C PHE A 183 11.34 11.64 22.40
N SER A 184 10.84 10.45 22.69
CA SER A 184 10.98 9.26 21.85
C SER A 184 9.60 8.69 21.58
N TYR A 185 9.54 7.52 20.94
CA TYR A 185 8.27 6.88 20.61
C TYR A 185 8.23 5.45 21.14
N GLU A 186 7.02 5.00 21.49
CA GLU A 186 6.77 3.57 21.68
C GLU A 186 6.84 2.81 20.35
N HIS A 187 6.84 1.48 20.43
CA HIS A 187 6.74 0.64 19.24
C HIS A 187 5.51 1.00 18.41
N ALA A 188 5.72 1.11 17.10
CA ALA A 188 4.65 1.40 16.17
C ALA A 188 3.55 0.34 16.21
N VAL A 189 2.31 0.79 16.28
CA VAL A 189 1.11 -0.03 16.11
C VAL A 189 0.65 0.13 14.66
N VAL A 190 0.62 -0.97 13.92
CA VAL A 190 0.18 -1.00 12.52
C VAL A 190 -1.19 -1.66 12.46
N GLU A 191 -2.19 -0.91 12.02
CA GLU A 191 -3.57 -1.38 11.87
C GLU A 191 -3.98 -1.33 10.40
N LYS A 192 -4.74 -2.33 9.96
CA LYS A 192 -5.40 -2.28 8.66
C LYS A 192 -6.61 -1.38 8.75
N THR A 193 -6.64 -0.34 7.94
CA THR A 193 -7.79 0.50 7.76
C THR A 193 -8.68 -0.15 6.70
N ASP A 194 -9.27 -1.29 7.03
CA ASP A 194 -10.21 -1.95 6.12
C ASP A 194 -11.39 -1.00 5.88
N GLY A 195 -11.53 -0.52 4.65
CA GLY A 195 -12.77 0.09 4.19
C GLY A 195 -13.87 -0.93 4.39
N ALA A 196 -14.84 -0.60 5.26
CA ALA A 196 -15.96 -1.46 5.55
C ALA A 196 -16.60 -1.95 4.23
N SER A 197 -16.71 -3.28 4.14
CA SER A 197 -17.37 -4.06 3.09
C SER A 197 -18.74 -3.53 2.68
#